data_AF-A0A536FC91-F1
#
_entry.id   AF-A0A536FC91-F1
#
_cell.length_a   1.000
_cell.length_b   1.000
_cell.length_c   1.000
_cell.angle_alpha   90.00
_cell.angle_beta   90.00
_cell.angle_gamma   90.00
#
_symmetry.space_group_name_H-M   'P 1'
#
loop_
_entity.id
_entity.type
_entity.pdbx_description
1 polymer ?
#
loop_
_entity_poly.entity_id
_entity_poly.type
_entity_poly.pdbx_seq_one_letter_code
_entity_poly.pdbx_strand_id
1 'polypeptide(L)'
;MWLSHRTGFPAAWDPAVPLRWRIGYPSLIGIALGIFLAVADSLVHWTTTFAETSGLPSFNAPFPGSLLFYPGGAIIVEVVYRLLPIPLLMWLTGFALRGRGREMIFWILAVLTSVIEPASQDLPSLRAGTELAVALNFAPDYLLNFVQAVFFRRSGFLSAIIVRVAFYLVWHVAYGNFICRC
;
A
#
# COMPACT_ATOMS: atom_id res chain seq x y z
N MET A 1 16.43 -6.06 10.11
CA MET A 1 15.16 -6.77 10.39
C MET A 1 15.43 -8.15 10.95
N TRP A 2 15.67 -8.28 12.26
CA TRP A 2 15.99 -9.57 12.88
C TRP A 2 14.78 -10.52 12.97
N LEU A 3 13.57 -9.98 13.19
CA LEU A 3 12.33 -10.76 13.33
C LEU A 3 11.88 -11.45 12.03
N SER A 4 12.06 -10.79 10.87
CA SER A 4 11.62 -11.31 9.56
C SER A 4 12.30 -12.64 9.19
N HIS A 5 13.60 -12.77 9.49
CA HIS A 5 14.34 -14.01 9.25
C HIS A 5 13.91 -15.16 10.16
N ARG A 6 13.42 -14.86 11.38
CA ARG A 6 12.91 -15.88 12.31
C ARG A 6 11.49 -16.33 11.98
N THR A 7 10.74 -15.55 11.21
CA THR A 7 9.38 -15.89 10.79
C THR A 7 9.33 -16.60 9.43
N GLY A 8 10.46 -16.76 8.75
CA GLY A 8 10.59 -17.53 7.50
C GLY A 8 10.38 -16.69 6.22
N PHE A 9 10.44 -15.37 6.32
CA PHE A 9 10.33 -14.49 5.15
C PHE A 9 11.67 -14.29 4.44
N PRO A 10 11.68 -14.16 3.10
CA PRO A 10 12.90 -13.89 2.35
C PRO A 10 13.58 -12.58 2.78
N ALA A 11 14.91 -12.56 2.71
CA ALA A 11 15.69 -11.34 2.86
C ALA A 11 15.37 -10.34 1.73
N ALA A 12 15.56 -9.03 1.99
CA ALA A 12 15.36 -8.00 0.95
C ALA A 12 16.21 -8.23 -0.32
N TRP A 13 17.41 -8.78 -0.15
CA TRP A 13 18.35 -9.10 -1.22
C TRP A 13 18.59 -10.60 -1.41
N ASP A 14 17.61 -11.44 -1.05
CA ASP A 14 17.75 -12.90 -1.12
C ASP A 14 18.05 -13.39 -2.55
N PRO A 15 19.23 -13.95 -2.86
CA PRO A 15 19.60 -14.35 -4.22
C PRO A 15 18.68 -15.44 -4.81
N ALA A 16 17.92 -16.16 -3.98
CA ALA A 16 16.94 -17.14 -4.45
C ALA A 16 15.71 -16.51 -5.11
N VAL A 17 15.43 -15.23 -4.88
CA VAL A 17 14.28 -14.51 -5.45
C VAL A 17 14.67 -13.86 -6.78
N PRO A 18 14.12 -14.28 -7.93
CA PRO A 18 14.44 -13.70 -9.24
C PRO A 18 14.03 -12.24 -9.36
N LEU A 19 14.76 -11.46 -10.18
CA LEU A 19 14.52 -10.02 -10.37
C LEU A 19 13.07 -9.69 -10.77
N ARG A 20 12.43 -10.52 -11.59
CA ARG A 20 11.01 -10.35 -11.97
C ARG A 20 10.05 -10.38 -10.78
N TRP A 21 10.32 -11.20 -9.77
CA TRP A 21 9.50 -11.31 -8.56
C TRP A 21 9.86 -10.26 -7.51
N ARG A 22 11.05 -9.68 -7.63
CA ARG A 22 11.56 -8.63 -6.73
C ARG A 22 11.18 -7.22 -7.19
N ILE A 23 11.22 -6.97 -8.49
CA ILE A 23 11.04 -5.65 -9.08
C ILE A 23 9.97 -5.67 -10.16
N GLY A 24 10.09 -6.54 -11.17
CA GLY A 24 9.22 -6.51 -12.36
C GLY A 24 7.72 -6.58 -12.08
N TYR A 25 7.23 -7.71 -11.54
CA TYR A 25 5.82 -7.88 -11.19
C TYR A 25 5.32 -6.89 -10.13
N PRO A 26 6.08 -6.63 -9.04
CA PRO A 26 5.73 -5.56 -8.10
C PRO A 26 5.46 -4.21 -8.77
N SER A 27 6.38 -3.76 -9.64
CA SER A 27 6.24 -2.49 -10.34
C SER A 27 5.05 -2.48 -11.28
N LEU A 28 4.85 -3.55 -12.06
CA LEU A 28 3.71 -3.65 -12.98
C LEU A 28 2.36 -3.57 -12.26
N ILE A 29 2.22 -4.27 -11.12
CA ILE A 29 0.97 -4.24 -10.36
C ILE A 29 0.77 -2.88 -9.69
N GLY A 30 1.81 -2.30 -9.11
CA GLY A 30 1.74 -0.95 -8.54
C GLY A 30 1.33 0.09 -9.58
N ILE A 31 1.93 0.05 -10.78
CA ILE A 31 1.56 0.91 -11.91
C ILE A 31 0.10 0.68 -12.32
N ALA A 32 -0.33 -0.57 -12.46
CA ALA A 32 -1.71 -0.87 -12.86
C ALA A 32 -2.74 -0.34 -11.86
N LEU A 33 -2.49 -0.49 -10.56
CA LEU A 33 -3.34 0.08 -9.52
C LEU A 33 -3.33 1.62 -9.53
N GLY A 34 -2.17 2.23 -9.78
CA GLY A 34 -2.03 3.68 -9.84
C GLY A 34 -2.76 4.27 -11.04
N ILE A 35 -2.68 3.60 -12.20
CA ILE A 35 -3.45 3.96 -13.40
C ILE A 35 -4.94 3.82 -13.13
N PHE A 36 -5.36 2.70 -12.51
CA PHE A 36 -6.76 2.48 -12.18
C PHE A 36 -7.32 3.62 -11.31
N LEU A 37 -6.60 3.99 -10.24
CA LEU A 37 -7.04 5.06 -9.34
C LEU A 37 -7.02 6.44 -10.03
N ALA A 38 -5.99 6.72 -10.84
CA ALA A 38 -5.91 7.93 -11.66
C ALA A 38 -7.11 8.06 -12.62
N VAL A 39 -7.49 6.96 -13.28
CA VAL A 39 -8.66 6.94 -14.18
C VAL A 39 -9.95 7.11 -13.37
N ALA A 40 -10.10 6.42 -12.24
CA ALA A 40 -11.28 6.55 -11.39
C ALA A 40 -11.48 7.99 -10.91
N ASP A 41 -10.42 8.63 -10.42
CA ASP A 41 -10.47 10.03 -9.99
C ASP A 41 -10.68 11.01 -11.15
N SER A 42 -10.17 10.73 -12.36
CA SER A 42 -10.45 11.56 -13.53
C SER A 42 -11.92 11.58 -13.95
N LEU A 43 -12.71 10.60 -13.50
CA LEU A 43 -14.15 10.50 -13.75
C LEU A 43 -14.98 11.07 -12.60
N VAL A 44 -14.50 10.94 -11.36
CA VAL A 44 -15.26 11.27 -10.14
C VAL A 44 -14.82 12.59 -9.51
N HIS A 45 -13.63 13.07 -9.83
CA HIS A 45 -13.02 14.31 -9.34
C HIS A 45 -13.03 14.45 -7.82
N TRP A 46 -12.78 13.34 -7.12
CA TRP A 46 -12.78 13.30 -5.67
C TRP A 46 -11.61 14.09 -5.08
N THR A 47 -10.42 14.00 -5.67
CA THR A 47 -9.23 14.73 -5.19
C THR A 47 -9.44 16.25 -5.19
N THR A 48 -10.15 16.77 -6.20
CA THR A 48 -10.52 18.19 -6.29
C THR A 48 -11.50 18.55 -5.17
N THR A 49 -12.55 17.74 -5.00
CA THR A 49 -13.55 17.92 -3.93
C THR A 49 -12.89 17.88 -2.54
N PHE A 50 -11.93 16.98 -2.33
CA PHE A 50 -11.17 16.88 -1.09
C PHE A 50 -10.32 18.12 -0.84
N ALA A 51 -9.61 18.63 -1.86
CA ALA A 51 -8.77 19.82 -1.73
C ALA A 51 -9.61 21.04 -1.33
N GLU A 52 -10.74 21.25 -2.01
CA GLU A 52 -11.71 22.33 -1.71
C GLU A 52 -12.27 22.22 -0.28
N THR A 53 -12.70 21.02 0.13
CA THR A 53 -13.31 20.81 1.46
C THR A 53 -12.30 20.86 2.60
N SER A 54 -11.04 20.50 2.35
CA SER A 54 -9.96 20.52 3.34
C SER A 54 -9.27 21.89 3.44
N GLY A 55 -9.56 22.81 2.52
CA GLY A 55 -8.86 24.10 2.42
C GLY A 55 -7.39 23.98 2.03
N LEU A 56 -6.99 22.82 1.51
CA LEU A 56 -5.63 22.57 1.05
C LEU A 56 -5.50 22.94 -0.43
N PRO A 57 -4.36 23.50 -0.85
CA PRO A 57 -4.16 23.94 -2.23
C PRO A 57 -4.16 22.77 -3.23
N SER A 58 -3.78 21.58 -2.78
CA SER A 58 -3.83 20.34 -3.56
C SER A 58 -3.89 19.14 -2.63
N PHE A 59 -4.42 18.04 -3.14
CA PHE A 59 -4.30 16.73 -2.49
C PHE A 59 -2.86 16.22 -2.48
N ASN A 60 -2.04 16.62 -3.46
CA ASN A 60 -0.70 16.07 -3.65
C ASN A 60 0.41 17.02 -3.23
N ALA A 61 1.52 16.45 -2.75
CA ALA A 61 2.75 17.20 -2.56
C ALA A 61 3.26 17.72 -3.92
N PRO A 62 3.78 18.96 -4.00
CA PRO A 62 4.20 19.55 -5.25
C PRO A 62 5.51 18.95 -5.77
N PHE A 63 5.62 18.86 -7.09
CA PHE A 63 6.86 18.53 -7.79
C PHE A 63 7.90 19.67 -7.64
N PRO A 64 9.21 19.37 -7.51
CA PRO A 64 9.84 18.05 -7.51
C PRO A 64 9.87 17.33 -6.15
N GLY A 65 9.42 17.98 -5.08
CA GLY A 65 9.47 17.42 -3.72
C GLY A 65 8.71 16.10 -3.56
N SER A 66 7.64 15.92 -4.35
CA SER A 66 6.85 14.69 -4.43
C SER A 66 7.68 13.43 -4.72
N LEU A 67 8.77 13.54 -5.48
CA LEU A 67 9.66 12.41 -5.80
C LEU A 67 10.35 11.80 -4.57
N LEU A 68 10.54 12.57 -3.50
CA LEU A 68 11.11 12.08 -2.25
C LEU A 68 10.04 11.86 -1.18
N PHE A 69 9.04 12.74 -1.16
CA PHE A 69 7.95 12.68 -0.19
C PHE A 69 7.22 11.34 -0.24
N TYR A 70 6.79 10.91 -1.45
CA TYR A 70 5.98 9.71 -1.58
C TYR A 70 6.77 8.42 -1.38
N PRO A 71 7.97 8.22 -1.95
CA PRO A 71 8.77 7.04 -1.60
C PRO A 71 9.15 6.98 -0.12
N GLY A 72 9.41 8.13 0.53
CA GLY A 72 9.62 8.19 1.97
C GLY A 72 8.38 7.75 2.76
N GLY A 73 7.21 8.29 2.39
CA GLY A 73 5.91 7.89 2.95
C GLY A 73 5.62 6.40 2.73
N ALA A 74 5.90 5.86 1.54
CA ALA A 74 5.71 4.45 1.21
C ALA A 74 6.44 3.54 2.20
N ILE A 75 7.70 3.86 2.51
CA ILE A 75 8.50 3.10 3.47
C ILE A 75 7.90 3.20 4.88
N ILE A 76 7.54 4.41 5.33
CA ILE A 76 6.96 4.62 6.66
C ILE A 76 5.68 3.82 6.83
N VAL A 77 4.73 3.98 5.89
CA VAL A 77 3.43 3.31 5.95
C VAL A 77 3.59 1.79 5.84
N GLU A 78 4.48 1.29 4.96
CA GLU A 78 4.78 -0.14 4.89
C GLU A 78 5.29 -0.70 6.22
N VAL A 79 6.20 0.04 6.87
CA VAL A 79 6.78 -0.39 8.13
C VAL A 79 5.74 -0.40 9.25
N VAL A 80 4.96 0.67 9.36
CA VAL A 80 3.98 0.86 10.44
C VAL A 80 2.79 -0.09 10.32
N TYR A 81 2.21 -0.23 9.12
CA TYR A 81 0.96 -0.97 8.97
C TYR A 81 1.15 -2.45 8.64
N ARG A 82 2.32 -2.86 8.13
CA ARG A 82 2.55 -4.26 7.71
C ARG A 82 3.80 -4.88 8.28
N LEU A 83 4.96 -4.27 8.10
CA LEU A 83 6.22 -4.91 8.47
C LEU A 83 6.38 -5.10 9.98
N LEU A 84 5.83 -4.19 10.78
CA LEU A 84 5.82 -4.36 12.22
C LEU A 84 4.66 -5.28 12.65
N PRO A 85 3.39 -5.04 12.25
CA PRO A 85 2.27 -5.84 12.73
C PRO A 85 2.30 -7.31 12.29
N ILE A 86 2.54 -7.61 11.01
CA ILE A 86 2.43 -9.00 10.51
C ILE A 86 3.48 -9.91 11.15
N PRO A 87 4.80 -9.63 11.09
CA PRO A 87 5.81 -10.47 11.72
C PRO A 87 5.67 -10.53 13.25
N LEU A 88 5.30 -9.44 13.91
CA LEU A 88 5.11 -9.41 15.36
C LEU A 88 3.95 -10.31 15.78
N LEU A 89 2.79 -10.17 15.14
CA LEU A 89 1.61 -11.00 15.42
C LEU A 89 1.85 -12.46 15.04
N MET A 90 2.56 -12.73 13.94
CA MET A 90 2.99 -14.09 13.58
C MET A 90 3.94 -14.70 14.61
N TRP A 91 4.84 -13.91 15.19
CA TRP A 91 5.73 -14.38 16.26
C TRP A 91 4.96 -14.69 17.55
N LEU A 92 4.06 -13.79 17.98
CA LEU A 92 3.22 -13.97 19.18
C LEU A 92 2.30 -15.19 19.05
N THR A 93 1.62 -15.32 17.91
CA THR A 93 0.75 -16.47 17.63
C THR A 93 1.55 -17.76 17.47
N GLY A 94 2.76 -17.71 16.92
CA GLY A 94 3.68 -18.84 16.85
C GLY A 94 4.06 -19.37 18.24
N PHE A 95 4.27 -18.48 19.20
CA PHE A 95 4.49 -18.85 20.61
C PHE A 95 3.25 -19.48 21.24
N ALA A 96 2.07 -18.85 21.07
CA ALA A 96 0.82 -19.32 21.67
C ALA A 96 0.32 -20.66 21.09
N LEU A 97 0.39 -20.82 19.77
CA LEU A 97 -0.15 -21.97 19.03
C LEU A 97 0.92 -23.02 18.69
N ARG A 98 2.13 -22.90 19.25
CA ARG A 98 3.28 -23.78 18.99
C ARG A 98 3.55 -23.97 17.48
N GLY A 99 3.41 -22.90 16.70
CA GLY A 99 3.61 -22.89 15.26
C GLY A 99 2.53 -23.58 14.42
N ARG A 100 1.42 -24.06 15.00
CA ARG A 100 0.30 -24.63 14.22
C ARG A 100 -0.45 -23.54 13.45
N GLY A 101 -0.82 -23.83 12.20
CA GLY A 101 -1.66 -22.93 11.40
C GLY A 101 -0.98 -21.65 10.91
N ARG A 102 0.36 -21.57 10.89
CA ARG A 102 1.12 -20.36 10.48
C ARG A 102 0.68 -19.78 9.12
N GLU A 103 0.31 -20.63 8.18
CA GLU A 103 -0.18 -20.19 6.87
C GLU A 103 -1.55 -19.52 6.95
N MET A 104 -2.52 -20.18 7.59
CA MET A 104 -3.86 -19.61 7.80
C MET A 104 -3.78 -18.29 8.59
N ILE A 105 -2.96 -18.24 9.64
CA ILE A 105 -2.75 -17.03 10.44
C ILE A 105 -2.17 -15.91 9.59
N PHE A 106 -1.17 -16.19 8.75
CA PHE A 106 -0.62 -15.19 7.84
C PHE A 106 -1.73 -14.59 6.96
N TRP A 107 -2.57 -15.42 6.34
CA TRP A 107 -3.62 -14.92 5.44
C TRP A 107 -4.69 -14.12 6.18
N ILE A 108 -5.08 -14.54 7.38
CA ILE A 108 -5.97 -13.76 8.25
C ILE A 108 -5.34 -12.40 8.56
N LEU A 109 -4.07 -12.36 8.97
CA LEU A 109 -3.37 -11.12 9.26
C LEU A 109 -3.22 -10.25 8.02
N ALA A 110 -2.91 -10.82 6.86
CA ALA A 110 -2.80 -10.09 5.61
C ALA A 110 -4.13 -9.40 5.26
N VAL A 111 -5.27 -10.10 5.39
CA VAL A 111 -6.60 -9.51 5.17
C VAL A 111 -6.88 -8.41 6.19
N LEU A 112 -6.75 -8.70 7.49
CA LEU A 112 -7.09 -7.74 8.55
C LEU A 112 -6.22 -6.48 8.50
N THR A 113 -4.90 -6.64 8.35
CA THR A 113 -3.97 -5.50 8.28
C THR A 113 -4.18 -4.66 7.02
N SER A 114 -4.63 -5.27 5.92
CA SER A 114 -4.90 -4.54 4.68
C SER A 114 -6.10 -3.60 4.78
N VAL A 115 -7.02 -3.84 5.71
CA VAL A 115 -8.17 -2.96 6.00
C VAL A 115 -7.75 -1.74 6.81
N ILE A 116 -6.70 -1.82 7.64
CA ILE A 116 -6.41 -0.80 8.65
C ILE A 116 -6.19 0.59 8.03
N GLU A 117 -5.32 0.68 7.02
CA GLU A 117 -5.01 1.95 6.34
C GLU A 117 -6.24 2.58 5.66
N PRO A 118 -6.94 1.91 4.71
CA PRO A 118 -8.10 2.49 4.04
C PRO A 118 -9.27 2.73 5.00
N ALA A 119 -9.44 1.90 6.03
CA ALA A 119 -10.42 2.18 7.08
C ALA A 119 -10.09 3.46 7.88
N SER A 120 -8.80 3.74 8.09
CA SER A 120 -8.36 4.94 8.80
C SER A 120 -8.36 6.21 7.93
N GLN A 121 -8.20 6.07 6.61
CA GLN A 121 -8.05 7.20 5.69
C GLN A 121 -9.35 7.52 4.94
N ASP A 122 -10.08 6.51 4.47
CA ASP A 122 -11.23 6.70 3.57
C ASP A 122 -12.57 6.74 4.31
N LEU A 123 -12.79 5.85 5.30
CA LEU A 123 -14.07 5.79 6.01
C LEU A 123 -14.44 7.07 6.77
N PRO A 124 -13.52 7.87 7.34
CA PRO A 124 -13.87 9.18 7.90
C PRO A 124 -14.48 10.15 6.89
N SER A 125 -14.25 9.92 5.59
CA SER A 125 -14.81 10.70 4.50
C SER A 125 -16.20 10.20 4.06
N LEU A 126 -16.70 9.09 4.61
CA LEU A 126 -17.99 8.50 4.25
C LEU A 126 -19.16 9.33 4.78
N ARG A 127 -19.84 9.99 3.84
CA ARG A 127 -21.02 10.84 4.05
C ARG A 127 -22.00 10.65 2.89
N ALA A 128 -23.25 11.06 3.08
CA ALA A 128 -24.25 11.06 2.01
C ALA A 128 -23.73 11.82 0.77
N GLY A 129 -23.67 11.14 -0.38
CA GLY A 129 -23.17 11.69 -1.65
C GLY A 129 -21.67 11.47 -1.94
N THR A 130 -20.93 10.84 -1.03
CA THR A 130 -19.48 10.54 -1.19
C THR A 130 -19.18 9.05 -1.33
N GLU A 131 -20.20 8.19 -1.26
CA GLU A 131 -20.09 6.74 -1.13
C GLU A 131 -19.30 6.13 -2.29
N LEU A 132 -19.56 6.60 -3.52
CA LEU A 132 -18.86 6.11 -4.70
C LEU A 132 -17.37 6.47 -4.68
N ALA A 133 -17.03 7.70 -4.29
CA ALA A 133 -15.66 8.15 -4.20
C ALA A 133 -14.89 7.40 -3.11
N VAL A 134 -15.50 7.25 -1.93
CA VAL A 134 -14.93 6.46 -0.82
C VAL A 134 -14.72 5.01 -1.24
N ALA A 135 -15.69 4.39 -1.92
CA ALA A 135 -15.55 3.02 -2.40
C ALA A 135 -14.43 2.87 -3.45
N LEU A 136 -14.30 3.85 -4.36
CA LEU A 136 -13.28 3.86 -5.41
C LEU A 136 -11.86 4.17 -4.91
N ASN A 137 -11.70 4.78 -3.73
CA ASN A 137 -10.40 4.91 -3.06
C ASN A 137 -10.09 3.69 -2.18
N PHE A 138 -11.07 3.29 -1.37
CA PHE A 138 -10.94 2.20 -0.40
C PHE A 138 -10.57 0.88 -1.07
N ALA A 139 -11.21 0.54 -2.20
CA ALA A 139 -10.98 -0.74 -2.86
C ALA A 139 -9.56 -0.87 -3.45
N PRO A 140 -9.03 0.11 -4.21
CA PRO A 140 -7.63 0.13 -4.63
C PRO A 140 -6.63 0.15 -3.49
N ASP A 141 -6.88 0.90 -2.41
CA ASP A 141 -5.96 0.96 -1.27
C ASP A 141 -5.94 -0.35 -0.48
N TYR A 142 -7.10 -0.96 -0.26
CA TYR A 142 -7.19 -2.31 0.30
C TYR A 142 -6.46 -3.33 -0.59
N LEU A 143 -6.67 -3.28 -1.92
CA LEU A 143 -6.04 -4.20 -2.85
C LEU A 143 -4.52 -4.00 -2.91
N LEU A 144 -4.05 -2.75 -2.93
CA LEU A 144 -2.65 -2.39 -2.83
C LEU A 144 -2.03 -3.01 -1.58
N ASN A 145 -2.68 -2.83 -0.43
CA ASN A 145 -2.22 -3.36 0.84
C ASN A 145 -2.10 -4.88 0.85
N PHE A 146 -3.13 -5.54 0.32
CA PHE A 146 -3.18 -6.99 0.28
C PHE A 146 -2.12 -7.57 -0.65
N VAL A 147 -1.95 -6.97 -1.84
CA VAL A 147 -0.89 -7.32 -2.79
C VAL A 147 0.48 -7.15 -2.16
N GLN A 148 0.71 -6.09 -1.40
CA GLN A 148 1.97 -5.87 -0.69
C GLN A 148 2.24 -6.98 0.34
N ALA A 149 1.23 -7.41 1.10
CA ALA A 149 1.37 -8.56 2.00
C ALA A 149 1.72 -9.86 1.24
N VAL A 150 1.10 -10.09 0.08
CA VAL A 150 1.43 -11.25 -0.79
C VAL A 150 2.89 -11.21 -1.26
N PHE A 151 3.36 -10.06 -1.75
CA PHE A 151 4.75 -9.89 -2.18
C PHE A 151 5.73 -9.93 -1.02
N PHE A 152 5.35 -9.42 0.15
CA PHE A 152 6.15 -9.53 1.37
C PHE A 152 6.41 -11.00 1.71
N ARG A 153 5.36 -11.83 1.69
CA ARG A 153 5.49 -13.28 1.93
C ARG A 153 6.35 -13.97 0.88
N ARG A 154 6.13 -13.65 -0.40
CA ARG A 154 6.74 -14.38 -1.54
C ARG A 154 8.17 -13.96 -1.84
N SER A 155 8.44 -12.67 -1.80
CA SER A 155 9.64 -12.04 -2.36
C SER A 155 10.32 -11.08 -1.37
N GLY A 156 9.86 -11.04 -0.12
CA GLY A 156 10.43 -10.21 0.93
C GLY A 156 10.02 -8.73 0.85
N PHE A 157 10.55 -7.96 1.80
CA PHE A 157 10.16 -6.57 2.06
C PHE A 157 10.36 -5.61 0.89
N LEU A 158 11.48 -5.74 0.17
CA LEU A 158 11.80 -4.83 -0.92
C LEU A 158 10.70 -4.86 -2.00
N SER A 159 10.19 -6.05 -2.31
CA SER A 159 9.13 -6.24 -3.30
C SER A 159 7.84 -5.54 -2.86
N ALA A 160 7.48 -5.64 -1.58
CA ALA A 160 6.32 -4.95 -1.04
C ALA A 160 6.46 -3.42 -1.13
N ILE A 161 7.63 -2.86 -0.80
CA ILE A 161 7.87 -1.42 -0.99
C ILE A 161 7.75 -1.02 -2.46
N ILE A 162 8.33 -1.80 -3.37
CA ILE A 162 8.34 -1.47 -4.80
C ILE A 162 6.93 -1.37 -5.37
N VAL A 163 5.99 -2.25 -4.94
CA VAL A 163 4.58 -2.13 -5.33
C VAL A 163 4.06 -0.73 -5.02
N ARG A 164 4.24 -0.26 -3.78
CA ARG A 164 3.69 1.04 -3.34
C ARG A 164 4.45 2.23 -3.90
N VAL A 165 5.77 2.16 -4.03
CA VAL A 165 6.54 3.21 -4.70
C VAL A 165 6.07 3.36 -6.15
N ALA A 166 5.92 2.24 -6.88
CA ALA A 166 5.43 2.28 -8.25
C ALA A 166 4.01 2.85 -8.35
N PHE A 167 3.13 2.46 -7.43
CA PHE A 167 1.78 3.02 -7.31
C PHE A 167 1.81 4.54 -7.05
N TYR A 168 2.57 5.01 -6.06
CA TYR A 168 2.65 6.43 -5.73
C TYR A 168 3.30 7.28 -6.83
N LEU A 169 4.29 6.74 -7.55
CA LEU A 169 4.88 7.45 -8.69
C LEU A 169 3.85 7.69 -9.79
N VAL A 170 2.89 6.78 -9.99
CA VAL A 170 1.82 6.98 -10.96
C VAL A 170 0.73 7.88 -10.40
N TRP A 171 0.17 7.54 -9.25
CA TRP A 171 -0.99 8.23 -8.67
C TRP A 171 -0.64 9.64 -8.18
N HIS A 172 0.35 9.77 -7.31
CA HIS A 172 0.63 11.04 -6.66
C HIS A 172 1.59 11.93 -7.46
N VAL A 173 2.61 11.33 -8.11
CA VAL A 173 3.60 12.11 -8.86
C VAL A 173 3.11 12.38 -10.27
N ALA A 174 2.92 11.35 -11.11
CA ALA A 174 2.56 11.55 -12.50
C ALA A 174 1.16 12.16 -12.66
N TYR A 175 0.14 11.51 -12.11
CA TYR A 175 -1.23 12.00 -12.19
C TYR A 175 -1.42 13.27 -11.36
N GLY A 176 -1.06 13.23 -10.07
CA GLY A 176 -1.27 14.34 -9.14
C GLY A 176 -0.58 15.66 -9.46
N ASN A 177 0.51 15.67 -10.22
CA ASN A 177 1.24 16.91 -10.56
C ASN A 177 1.14 17.33 -12.03
N PHE A 178 0.82 16.41 -12.95
CA PHE A 178 0.89 16.70 -14.40
C PHE A 178 -0.41 16.44 -15.16
N ILE A 179 -1.38 15.72 -14.58
CA ILE A 179 -2.62 15.32 -15.27
C ILE A 179 -3.84 15.86 -14.53
N CYS A 180 -3.88 15.66 -13.22
CA CYS A 180 -4.97 16.12 -12.39
C CYS A 180 -5.04 17.66 -12.44
N ARG A 181 -6.25 18.20 -12.61
CA ARG A 181 -6.54 19.61 -12.40
C ARG A 181 -7.02 19.84 -10.97
N CYS A 182 -6.26 19.28 -10.05
CA CYS A 182 -6.30 19.47 -8.61
C CYS A 182 -4.94 20.02 -8.17
#